data_AF-A0A268U2V4-F1
#
_entry.id   AF-A0A268U2V4-F1
#
_cell.length_a   1.000
_cell.length_b   1.000
_cell.length_c   1.000
_cell.angle_alpha   90.00
_cell.angle_beta   90.00
_cell.angle_gamma   90.00
#
_symmetry.space_group_name_H-M   'P 1'
#
loop_
_entity.id
_entity.type
_entity.pdbx_description
1 polymer ?
#
loop_
_entity_poly.entity_id
_entity_poly.type
_entity_poly.pdbx_seq_one_letter_code
_entity_poly.pdbx_strand_id
1 'polypeptide(L)'
;MVEIKITPLPIPPTTKDVASFARRADEFVESLPKFQKELNALGESLEQKTLKFKSELYVKNEELKEELKASTLEAIDSVEQKIKEVRIDELIKAYDEAKNGGIEAIVFETKTSKEELLESKKEIIEEIQAQQENPKDKEWKILSELNDYVMEEITFYQNTQTQKQQIGRKDYFYRNCLPKTHVSLGKMLDISDYLLLWFYAEGIRVDLLNNKFVLPSSGFYSKGTSNMEEVGKFTESGLPDIEGREFNDSNALGSLSGAFYNMGAVGRGYANSSSAPGYNIGFKASVSNPIYGRANDVEVNHISYLEGIYAGQPLEENKINQIKDEVRRLREENLVELGL
;
A
#
# COMPACT_ATOMS: atom_id res chain seq x y z
N MET A 1 6.51 32.80 11.11
CA MET A 1 7.33 31.58 10.98
C MET A 1 8.62 31.82 11.74
N VAL A 2 8.93 31.03 12.77
CA VAL A 2 10.25 31.10 13.41
C VAL A 2 11.19 30.26 12.55
N GLU A 3 12.17 30.90 11.92
CA GLU A 3 13.19 30.22 11.12
C GLU A 3 14.23 29.65 12.09
N ILE A 4 14.13 28.36 12.41
CA ILE A 4 15.08 27.68 13.31
C ILE A 4 16.30 27.29 12.47
N LYS A 5 17.43 27.98 12.66
CA LYS A 5 18.71 27.67 12.02
C LYS A 5 19.56 26.84 12.97
N ILE A 6 20.02 25.67 12.50
CA ILE A 6 21.02 24.86 13.21
C ILE A 6 22.40 25.43 12.89
N THR A 7 23.13 25.82 13.91
CA THR A 7 24.53 26.24 13.81
C THR A 7 25.39 25.00 13.50
N PRO A 8 26.18 25.00 12.42
CA PRO A 8 27.09 23.88 12.13
C PRO A 8 28.11 23.71 13.26
N LEU A 9 28.35 22.46 13.66
CA LEU A 9 29.41 22.15 14.61
C LEU A 9 30.80 22.50 14.03
N PRO A 10 31.73 23.01 14.83
CA PRO A 10 33.13 23.16 14.43
C PRO A 10 33.71 21.80 13.99
N ILE A 11 34.68 21.80 13.07
CA ILE A 11 35.31 20.56 12.63
C ILE A 11 36.14 20.01 13.80
N PRO A 12 35.92 18.76 14.25
CA PRO A 12 36.67 18.19 15.35
C PRO A 12 38.17 18.12 15.00
N PRO A 13 39.07 18.34 15.97
CA PRO A 13 40.49 18.30 15.70
C PRO A 13 40.93 16.87 15.37
N THR A 14 41.90 16.75 14.47
CA THR A 14 42.47 15.46 14.07
C THR A 14 43.87 15.28 14.68
N THR A 15 44.37 14.05 14.67
CA THR A 15 45.74 13.72 15.12
C THR A 15 46.85 14.45 14.34
N LYS A 16 46.50 15.10 13.21
CA LYS A 16 47.42 15.93 12.42
C LYS A 16 47.49 17.38 12.92
N ASP A 17 46.61 17.80 13.82
CA ASP A 17 46.44 19.18 14.27
C ASP A 17 47.16 19.50 15.60
N VAL A 18 48.35 18.92 15.82
CA VAL A 18 49.03 18.87 17.13
C VAL A 18 49.22 20.25 17.79
N ALA A 19 49.47 21.30 17.01
CA ALA A 19 49.69 22.66 17.52
C ALA A 19 48.39 23.41 17.92
N SER A 20 47.22 22.94 17.46
CA SER A 20 45.91 23.61 17.71
C SER A 20 44.85 22.69 18.30
N PHE A 21 45.22 21.44 18.60
CA PHE A 21 44.32 20.38 19.02
C PHE A 21 43.50 20.77 20.25
N ALA A 22 44.15 21.26 21.31
CA ALA A 22 43.49 21.63 22.57
C ALA A 22 42.43 22.72 22.34
N ARG A 23 42.80 23.86 21.73
CA ARG A 23 41.87 24.96 21.44
C ARG A 23 40.67 24.51 20.59
N ARG A 24 40.90 23.68 19.56
CA ARG A 24 39.82 23.19 18.68
C ARG A 24 38.96 22.13 19.36
N ALA A 25 39.52 21.34 20.28
CA ALA A 25 38.76 20.39 21.08
C ALA A 25 37.84 21.14 22.05
N ASP A 26 38.35 22.19 22.70
CA ASP A 26 37.58 23.03 23.61
C ASP A 26 36.44 23.75 22.85
N GLU A 27 36.74 24.39 21.72
CA GLU A 27 35.72 25.03 20.86
C GLU A 27 34.65 24.05 20.37
N PHE A 28 35.03 22.81 20.05
CA PHE A 28 34.08 21.78 19.66
C PHE A 28 33.17 21.38 20.84
N VAL A 29 33.76 21.08 22.00
CA VAL A 29 33.03 20.66 23.20
C VAL A 29 32.10 21.76 23.71
N GLU A 30 32.54 23.01 23.70
CA GLU A 30 31.72 24.17 24.09
C GLU A 30 30.54 24.42 23.14
N SER A 31 30.63 23.99 21.88
CA SER A 31 29.55 24.14 20.90
C SER A 31 28.44 23.08 21.04
N LEU A 32 28.71 21.94 21.68
CA LEU A 32 27.76 20.82 21.80
C LEU A 32 26.47 21.18 22.55
N PRO A 33 26.48 21.89 23.70
CA PRO A 33 25.25 22.26 24.40
C PRO A 33 24.36 23.20 23.59
N LYS A 34 24.97 24.10 22.79
CA LYS A 34 24.22 25.00 21.90
C LYS A 34 23.58 24.22 20.76
N PHE A 35 24.33 23.33 20.11
CA PHE A 35 23.83 22.46 19.05
C PHE A 35 22.67 21.57 19.54
N GLN A 36 22.80 20.98 20.74
CA GLN A 36 21.74 20.16 21.34
C GLN A 36 20.45 20.97 21.57
N LYS A 37 20.56 22.20 22.09
CA LYS A 37 19.39 23.08 22.28
C LYS A 37 18.69 23.43 20.96
N GLU A 38 19.47 23.74 19.93
CA GLU A 38 18.94 24.06 18.59
C GLU A 38 18.26 22.84 17.95
N LEU A 39 18.82 21.64 18.14
CA LEU A 39 18.24 20.39 17.65
C LEU A 39 16.91 20.07 18.35
N ASN A 40 16.86 20.23 19.68
CA ASN A 40 15.64 20.00 20.45
C ASN A 40 14.53 20.99 20.06
N ALA A 41 14.87 22.27 19.89
CA ALA A 41 13.92 23.29 19.44
C ALA A 41 13.37 23.01 18.02
N LEU A 42 14.22 22.48 17.12
CA LEU A 42 13.76 22.02 15.81
C LEU A 42 12.78 20.85 15.94
N GLY A 43 13.09 19.86 16.80
CA GLY A 43 12.22 18.72 17.08
C GLY A 43 10.83 19.16 17.55
N GLU A 44 10.78 20.04 18.56
CA GLU A 44 9.52 20.59 19.08
C GLU A 44 8.72 21.35 18.01
N SER A 45 9.40 22.14 17.16
CA SER A 45 8.72 22.85 16.07
C SER A 45 8.16 21.92 14.99
N LEU A 46 8.86 20.82 14.69
CA LEU A 46 8.39 19.82 13.74
C LEU A 46 7.20 19.03 14.29
N GLU A 47 7.22 18.70 15.58
CA GLU A 47 6.11 18.04 16.26
C GLU A 47 4.85 18.93 16.24
N GLN A 48 4.98 20.22 16.57
CA GLN A 48 3.86 21.17 16.50
C GLN A 48 3.30 21.33 15.08
N LYS A 49 4.16 21.41 14.06
CA LYS A 49 3.72 21.47 12.66
C LYS A 49 3.01 20.19 12.23
N THR A 50 3.52 19.04 12.66
CA THR A 50 2.91 17.73 12.37
C THR A 50 1.53 17.62 13.03
N LEU A 51 1.40 18.08 14.28
CA LEU A 51 0.12 18.08 15.00
C LEU A 51 -0.90 18.99 14.31
N LYS A 52 -0.47 20.19 13.90
CA LYS A 52 -1.31 21.13 13.15
C LYS A 52 -1.78 20.53 11.83
N PHE A 53 -0.87 19.94 11.05
CA PHE A 53 -1.19 19.31 9.77
C PHE A 53 -2.17 18.13 9.94
N LYS A 54 -1.99 17.30 10.99
CA LYS A 54 -2.93 16.22 11.32
C LYS A 54 -4.33 16.75 11.66
N SER A 55 -4.42 17.84 12.42
CA SER A 55 -5.73 18.44 12.75
C SER A 55 -6.42 19.02 11.52
N GLU A 56 -5.68 19.68 10.62
CA GLU A 56 -6.22 20.22 9.36
C GLU A 56 -6.72 19.10 8.43
N LEU A 57 -5.96 18.00 8.32
CA LEU A 57 -6.39 16.80 7.58
C LEU A 57 -7.66 16.16 8.15
N TYR A 58 -7.79 16.10 9.48
CA TYR A 58 -8.98 15.54 10.12
C TYR A 58 -10.23 16.37 9.80
N VAL A 59 -10.14 17.70 9.91
CA VAL A 59 -11.24 18.61 9.57
C VAL A 59 -11.65 18.45 8.10
N LYS A 60 -10.67 18.46 7.19
CA LYS A 60 -10.93 18.33 5.75
C LYS A 60 -11.57 16.98 5.36
N ASN A 61 -11.20 15.90 6.07
CA ASN A 61 -11.83 14.59 5.86
C ASN A 61 -13.29 14.56 6.33
N GLU A 62 -13.64 15.21 7.44
CA GLU A 62 -15.03 15.29 7.88
C GLU A 62 -15.86 16.19 6.96
N GLU A 63 -15.30 17.29 6.45
CA GLU A 63 -15.96 18.14 5.43
C GLU A 63 -16.26 17.35 4.15
N LEU A 64 -15.28 16.63 3.59
CA LEU A 64 -15.46 15.79 2.40
C LEU A 64 -16.50 14.69 2.61
N LYS A 65 -16.60 14.14 3.82
CA LYS A 65 -17.57 13.09 4.16
C LYS A 65 -18.99 13.64 4.20
N GLU A 66 -19.19 14.85 4.70
CA GLU A 66 -20.50 15.50 4.69
C GLU A 66 -20.89 15.95 3.27
N GLU A 67 -19.96 16.45 2.47
CA GLU A 67 -20.19 16.75 1.04
C GLU A 67 -20.59 15.49 0.26
N LEU A 68 -19.90 14.37 0.48
CA LEU A 68 -20.21 13.10 -0.17
C LEU A 68 -21.62 12.61 0.21
N LYS A 69 -22.00 12.72 1.49
CA LYS A 69 -23.36 12.37 1.94
C LYS A 69 -24.42 13.25 1.26
N ALA A 70 -24.21 14.56 1.21
CA ALA A 70 -25.14 15.49 0.57
C ALA A 70 -25.31 15.17 -0.92
N SER A 71 -24.20 14.96 -1.64
CA SER A 71 -24.23 14.59 -3.06
C SER A 71 -24.93 13.24 -3.30
N THR A 72 -24.74 12.27 -2.41
CA THR A 72 -25.39 10.95 -2.52
C THR A 72 -26.91 11.07 -2.29
N LEU A 73 -27.34 11.89 -1.33
CA LEU A 73 -28.76 12.16 -1.07
C LEU A 73 -29.43 12.84 -2.28
N GLU A 74 -28.80 13.85 -2.86
CA GLU A 74 -29.30 14.51 -4.07
C GLU A 74 -29.43 13.54 -5.25
N ALA A 75 -28.47 12.62 -5.42
CA ALA A 75 -28.52 11.60 -6.46
C ALA A 75 -29.69 10.61 -6.25
N ILE A 76 -29.94 10.21 -5.01
CA ILE A 76 -31.08 9.34 -4.65
C ILE A 76 -32.40 10.05 -4.97
N ASP A 77 -32.56 11.30 -4.53
CA ASP A 77 -33.78 12.08 -4.79
C ASP A 77 -34.03 12.27 -6.29
N SER A 78 -32.97 12.49 -7.08
CA SER A 78 -33.06 12.58 -8.55
C SER A 78 -33.54 11.27 -9.18
N VAL A 79 -33.04 10.12 -8.70
CA VAL A 79 -33.49 8.80 -9.18
C VAL A 79 -34.94 8.55 -8.79
N GLU A 80 -35.34 8.88 -7.56
CA GLU A 80 -36.73 8.73 -7.12
C GLU A 80 -37.69 9.60 -7.95
N GLN A 81 -37.30 10.84 -8.30
CA GLN A 81 -38.10 11.69 -9.19
C GLN A 81 -38.24 11.08 -10.58
N LYS A 82 -37.15 10.58 -11.18
CA LYS A 82 -37.22 9.91 -12.49
C LYS A 82 -38.10 8.67 -12.46
N ILE A 83 -38.10 7.90 -11.38
CA ILE A 83 -38.99 6.74 -11.21
C ILE A 83 -40.46 7.18 -11.12
N LYS A 84 -40.75 8.30 -10.44
CA LYS A 84 -42.11 8.87 -10.38
C LYS A 84 -42.56 9.46 -11.73
N GLU A 85 -41.63 9.99 -12.53
CA GLU A 85 -41.90 10.50 -13.88
C GLU A 85 -42.17 9.39 -14.90
N VAL A 86 -41.61 8.19 -14.70
CA VAL A 86 -42.05 6.98 -15.42
C VAL A 86 -43.45 6.64 -14.93
N ARG A 87 -44.47 7.20 -15.61
CA ARG A 87 -45.88 7.12 -15.25
C ARG A 87 -46.39 5.68 -15.28
N ILE A 88 -46.24 4.98 -14.15
CA ILE A 88 -46.90 3.71 -13.86
C ILE A 88 -48.42 3.83 -14.12
N ASP A 89 -49.01 5.00 -13.86
CA ASP A 89 -50.42 5.29 -14.14
C ASP A 89 -50.77 5.28 -15.64
N GLU A 90 -49.85 5.68 -16.53
CA GLU A 90 -50.07 5.62 -17.99
C GLU A 90 -49.97 4.19 -18.51
N LEU A 91 -49.08 3.38 -17.94
CA LEU A 91 -48.98 1.96 -18.26
C LEU A 91 -50.23 1.19 -17.79
N ILE A 92 -50.77 1.52 -16.60
CA ILE A 92 -52.02 0.96 -16.10
C ILE A 92 -53.21 1.39 -16.98
N LYS A 93 -53.26 2.65 -17.39
CA LYS A 93 -54.34 3.16 -18.24
C LYS A 93 -54.30 2.55 -19.65
N ALA A 94 -53.12 2.40 -20.26
CA ALA A 94 -52.94 1.73 -21.53
C ALA A 94 -53.34 0.23 -21.47
N TYR A 95 -53.09 -0.41 -20.32
CA TYR A 95 -53.53 -1.79 -20.07
C TYR A 95 -55.06 -1.91 -19.97
N ASP A 96 -55.72 -1.00 -19.25
CA ASP A 96 -57.19 -1.01 -19.11
C ASP A 96 -57.91 -0.67 -20.45
N GLU A 97 -57.34 0.23 -21.25
CA GLU A 97 -57.86 0.56 -22.60
C GLU A 97 -57.71 -0.62 -23.58
N ALA A 98 -56.57 -1.33 -23.55
CA ALA A 98 -56.35 -2.52 -24.37
C ALA A 98 -57.28 -3.70 -23.97
N LYS A 99 -57.55 -3.86 -22.67
CA LYS A 99 -58.46 -4.88 -22.13
C LYS A 99 -59.91 -4.65 -22.57
N ASN A 100 -60.38 -3.40 -22.57
CA ASN A 100 -61.76 -3.08 -22.94
C ASN A 100 -62.01 -3.13 -24.45
N GLY A 101 -61.03 -2.75 -25.28
CA GLY A 101 -61.12 -2.87 -26.75
C GLY A 101 -61.18 -4.32 -27.25
N GLY A 102 -60.53 -5.26 -26.55
CA GLY A 102 -60.59 -6.69 -26.89
C GLY A 102 -61.94 -7.35 -26.58
N ILE A 103 -62.69 -6.83 -25.60
CA ILE A 103 -63.98 -7.41 -25.17
C ILE A 103 -65.12 -7.00 -26.12
N GLU A 104 -65.09 -5.78 -26.68
CA GLU A 104 -66.13 -5.31 -27.62
C GLU A 104 -66.05 -6.01 -29.00
N ALA A 105 -64.86 -6.43 -29.44
CA ALA A 105 -64.69 -7.20 -30.68
C ALA A 105 -65.26 -8.62 -30.60
N ILE A 106 -65.24 -9.24 -29.41
CA ILE A 106 -65.73 -10.61 -29.17
C ILE A 106 -67.28 -10.68 -29.12
N VAL A 107 -67.95 -9.56 -28.79
CA VAL A 107 -69.42 -9.50 -28.70
C VAL A 107 -70.11 -9.42 -30.07
N PHE A 108 -69.41 -9.02 -31.13
CA PHE A 108 -69.99 -8.89 -32.48
C PHE A 108 -70.05 -10.22 -33.28
N GLU A 109 -69.15 -11.17 -33.01
CA GLU A 109 -69.02 -12.41 -33.81
C GLU A 109 -69.78 -13.65 -33.26
N THR A 110 -70.43 -13.54 -32.09
CA THR A 110 -71.00 -14.70 -31.35
C THR A 110 -72.44 -15.08 -31.69
N LYS A 111 -72.83 -15.08 -32.98
CA LYS A 111 -74.20 -15.51 -33.39
C LYS A 111 -74.32 -16.73 -34.30
N THR A 112 -73.23 -17.39 -34.69
CA THR A 112 -73.35 -18.54 -35.59
C THR A 112 -72.40 -19.68 -35.22
N SER A 113 -72.99 -20.84 -34.93
CA SER A 113 -72.36 -22.17 -34.72
C SER A 113 -71.76 -22.43 -33.33
N LYS A 114 -72.51 -23.15 -32.50
CA LYS A 114 -72.31 -23.26 -31.03
C LYS A 114 -71.78 -24.62 -30.55
N GLU A 115 -71.53 -25.59 -31.43
CA GLU A 115 -71.26 -26.98 -31.00
C GLU A 115 -69.89 -27.55 -31.45
N GLU A 116 -69.35 -27.20 -32.62
CA GLU A 116 -67.95 -27.56 -32.98
C GLU A 116 -66.90 -26.68 -32.27
N LEU A 117 -67.33 -25.52 -31.78
CA LEU A 117 -66.48 -24.56 -31.09
C LEU A 117 -66.22 -24.96 -29.62
N LEU A 118 -67.02 -25.84 -29.03
CA LEU A 118 -66.93 -26.16 -27.59
C LEU A 118 -65.73 -27.07 -27.28
N GLU A 119 -65.37 -27.95 -28.23
CA GLU A 119 -64.27 -28.90 -28.07
C GLU A 119 -62.92 -28.25 -28.41
N SER A 120 -62.85 -27.46 -29.50
CA SER A 120 -61.64 -26.68 -29.82
C SER A 120 -61.38 -25.54 -28.81
N LYS A 121 -62.42 -24.98 -28.19
CA LYS A 121 -62.25 -24.01 -27.10
C LYS A 121 -61.80 -24.62 -25.80
N LYS A 122 -62.05 -25.90 -25.52
CA LYS A 122 -61.49 -26.56 -24.33
C LYS A 122 -59.98 -26.72 -24.46
N GLU A 123 -59.49 -27.18 -25.61
CA GLU A 123 -58.05 -27.25 -25.89
C GLU A 123 -57.40 -25.87 -25.84
N ILE A 124 -58.01 -24.85 -26.44
CA ILE A 124 -57.49 -23.47 -26.41
C ILE A 124 -57.59 -22.85 -25.01
N ILE A 125 -58.61 -23.17 -24.21
CA ILE A 125 -58.73 -22.69 -22.82
C ILE A 125 -57.72 -23.39 -21.91
N GLU A 126 -57.45 -24.69 -22.10
CA GLU A 126 -56.38 -25.41 -21.39
C GLU A 126 -55.00 -24.89 -21.80
N GLU A 127 -54.80 -24.55 -23.07
CA GLU A 127 -53.57 -23.94 -23.60
C GLU A 127 -53.39 -22.48 -23.13
N ILE A 128 -54.46 -21.69 -23.05
CA ILE A 128 -54.47 -20.35 -22.46
C ILE A 128 -54.29 -20.40 -20.94
N GLN A 129 -54.83 -21.41 -20.25
CA GLN A 129 -54.60 -21.62 -18.81
C GLN A 129 -53.19 -22.14 -18.51
N ALA A 130 -52.57 -22.88 -19.45
CA ALA A 130 -51.16 -23.26 -19.39
C ALA A 130 -50.22 -22.09 -19.75
N GLN A 131 -50.66 -21.12 -20.57
CA GLN A 131 -49.93 -19.89 -20.90
C GLN A 131 -50.22 -18.72 -19.94
N GLN A 132 -51.25 -18.82 -19.10
CA GLN A 132 -51.49 -17.94 -17.96
C GLN A 132 -50.55 -18.35 -16.81
N GLU A 133 -49.25 -18.11 -16.99
CA GLU A 133 -48.32 -17.99 -15.87
C GLU A 133 -48.89 -16.96 -14.89
N ASN A 134 -49.04 -17.37 -13.63
CA ASN A 134 -49.61 -16.58 -12.55
C ASN A 134 -48.95 -15.19 -12.57
N PRO A 135 -49.67 -14.06 -12.48
CA PRO A 135 -49.04 -12.74 -12.40
C PRO A 135 -48.01 -12.65 -11.25
N LYS A 136 -48.19 -13.46 -10.19
CA LYS A 136 -47.17 -13.67 -9.15
C LYS A 136 -45.90 -14.37 -9.62
N ASP A 137 -45.96 -15.24 -10.62
CA ASP A 137 -44.78 -15.90 -11.21
C ASP A 137 -43.97 -14.94 -12.09
N LYS A 138 -44.63 -14.02 -12.81
CA LYS A 138 -43.92 -12.96 -13.56
C LYS A 138 -43.26 -11.95 -12.62
N GLU A 139 -43.97 -11.53 -11.57
CA GLU A 139 -43.41 -10.68 -10.52
C GLU A 139 -42.24 -11.37 -9.82
N TRP A 140 -42.38 -12.65 -9.46
CA TRP A 140 -41.32 -13.43 -8.84
C TRP A 140 -40.11 -13.66 -9.77
N LYS A 141 -40.35 -13.85 -11.07
CA LYS A 141 -39.30 -13.96 -12.08
C LYS A 141 -38.53 -12.64 -12.23
N ILE A 142 -39.21 -11.51 -12.32
CA ILE A 142 -38.57 -10.18 -12.38
C ILE A 142 -37.78 -9.90 -11.10
N LEU A 143 -38.35 -10.23 -9.93
CA LEU A 143 -37.66 -10.06 -8.65
C LEU A 143 -36.44 -10.98 -8.54
N SER A 144 -36.51 -12.20 -9.06
CA SER A 144 -35.37 -13.12 -9.11
C SER A 144 -34.27 -12.60 -10.04
N GLU A 145 -34.62 -12.15 -11.25
CA GLU A 145 -33.67 -11.56 -12.21
C GLU A 145 -33.01 -10.29 -11.66
N LEU A 146 -33.78 -9.42 -10.98
CA LEU A 146 -33.25 -8.24 -10.30
C LEU A 146 -32.32 -8.63 -9.14
N ASN A 147 -32.70 -9.62 -8.34
CA ASN A 147 -31.88 -10.11 -7.24
C ASN A 147 -30.57 -10.71 -7.76
N ASP A 148 -30.62 -11.49 -8.84
CA ASP A 148 -29.44 -12.08 -9.46
C ASP A 148 -28.50 -10.99 -9.99
N TYR A 149 -29.04 -9.97 -10.69
CA TYR A 149 -28.26 -8.81 -11.14
C TYR A 149 -27.61 -8.06 -9.97
N VAL A 150 -28.35 -7.78 -8.90
CA VAL A 150 -27.81 -7.09 -7.71
C VAL A 150 -26.72 -7.93 -7.04
N MET A 151 -26.91 -9.25 -6.95
CA MET A 151 -25.94 -10.16 -6.35
C MET A 151 -24.67 -10.29 -7.21
N GLU A 152 -24.79 -10.33 -8.53
CA GLU A 152 -23.67 -10.27 -9.47
C GLU A 152 -22.88 -8.97 -9.29
N GLU A 153 -23.57 -7.84 -9.20
CA GLU A 153 -22.95 -6.53 -9.04
C GLU A 153 -22.24 -6.40 -7.68
N ILE A 154 -22.86 -6.86 -6.59
CA ILE A 154 -22.22 -6.93 -5.27
C ILE A 154 -20.96 -7.80 -5.33
N THR A 155 -21.05 -8.98 -5.95
CA THR A 155 -19.92 -9.90 -6.11
C THR A 155 -18.80 -9.27 -6.92
N PHE A 156 -19.14 -8.55 -7.99
CA PHE A 156 -18.19 -7.80 -8.81
C PHE A 156 -17.47 -6.72 -7.99
N TYR A 157 -18.19 -5.92 -7.20
CA TYR A 157 -17.58 -4.90 -6.33
C TYR A 157 -16.70 -5.51 -5.25
N GLN A 158 -17.15 -6.59 -4.61
CA GLN A 158 -16.35 -7.30 -3.60
C GLN A 158 -15.05 -7.84 -4.20
N ASN A 159 -15.12 -8.50 -5.37
CA ASN A 159 -13.94 -8.99 -6.07
C ASN A 159 -12.98 -7.86 -6.46
N THR A 160 -13.51 -6.73 -6.93
CA THR A 160 -12.72 -5.54 -7.28
C THR A 160 -12.01 -4.97 -6.05
N GLN A 161 -12.70 -4.89 -4.91
CA GLN A 161 -12.10 -4.44 -3.64
C GLN A 161 -11.02 -5.41 -3.16
N THR A 162 -11.27 -6.72 -3.21
CA THR A 162 -10.27 -7.73 -2.86
C THR A 162 -9.03 -7.63 -3.75
N GLN A 163 -9.19 -7.42 -5.05
CA GLN A 163 -8.05 -7.22 -5.96
C GLN A 163 -7.26 -5.96 -5.61
N LYS A 164 -7.94 -4.84 -5.33
CA LYS A 164 -7.29 -3.59 -4.90
C LYS A 164 -6.48 -3.76 -3.62
N GLN A 165 -7.01 -4.50 -2.64
CA GLN A 165 -6.30 -4.79 -1.38
C GLN A 165 -5.05 -5.68 -1.57
N GLN A 166 -4.98 -6.43 -2.67
CA GLN A 166 -3.79 -7.23 -2.98
C GLN A 166 -2.69 -6.42 -3.66
N ILE A 167 -2.97 -5.21 -4.16
CA ILE A 167 -1.96 -4.37 -4.81
C ILE A 167 -0.84 -4.07 -3.82
N GLY A 168 0.40 -4.27 -4.26
CA GLY A 168 1.59 -4.10 -3.41
C GLY A 168 2.00 -5.36 -2.64
N ARG A 169 1.18 -6.43 -2.65
CA ARG A 169 1.55 -7.70 -1.99
C ARG A 169 2.73 -8.35 -2.70
N LYS A 170 3.78 -8.72 -1.95
CA LYS A 170 4.89 -9.56 -2.42
C LYS A 170 4.47 -11.03 -2.38
N ASP A 171 4.60 -11.71 -3.52
CA ASP A 171 4.34 -13.14 -3.68
C ASP A 171 5.60 -13.87 -4.18
N TYR A 172 5.70 -15.17 -3.88
CA TYR A 172 6.77 -16.06 -4.32
C TYR A 172 6.25 -17.11 -5.30
N PHE A 173 7.05 -17.42 -6.32
CA PHE A 173 6.64 -18.24 -7.45
C PHE A 173 7.64 -19.36 -7.74
N TYR A 174 7.16 -20.61 -7.69
CA TYR A 174 7.94 -21.79 -8.09
C TYR A 174 7.76 -22.09 -9.59
N ARG A 175 8.22 -21.15 -10.42
CA ARG A 175 8.14 -21.19 -11.90
C ARG A 175 9.11 -20.18 -12.50
N ASN A 176 9.32 -20.24 -13.81
CA ASN A 176 10.32 -19.43 -14.52
C ASN A 176 9.79 -18.10 -15.10
N CYS A 177 8.51 -17.77 -14.90
CA CYS A 177 7.93 -16.51 -15.35
C CYS A 177 6.88 -15.99 -14.36
N LEU A 178 6.77 -14.67 -14.22
CA LEU A 178 5.76 -14.04 -13.36
C LEU A 178 4.37 -14.03 -14.02
N PRO A 179 3.28 -14.06 -13.24
CA PRO A 179 1.94 -13.87 -13.80
C PRO A 179 1.83 -12.49 -14.43
N LYS A 180 0.94 -12.30 -15.41
CA LYS A 180 0.70 -10.98 -16.02
C LYS A 180 0.28 -9.92 -15.00
N THR A 181 -0.31 -10.35 -13.88
CA THR A 181 -0.74 -9.50 -12.77
C THR A 181 0.39 -9.07 -11.84
N HIS A 182 1.61 -9.58 -12.05
CA HIS A 182 2.75 -9.34 -11.17
C HIS A 182 3.89 -8.70 -11.95
N VAL A 183 4.66 -7.90 -11.21
CA VAL A 183 5.84 -7.22 -11.74
C VAL A 183 7.05 -7.64 -10.92
N SER A 184 8.19 -7.84 -11.60
CA SER A 184 9.45 -8.20 -10.95
C SER A 184 9.95 -7.07 -10.05
N LEU A 185 10.46 -7.43 -8.88
CA LEU A 185 11.19 -6.52 -7.99
C LEU A 185 12.42 -5.90 -8.71
N GLY A 186 12.85 -4.73 -8.23
CA GLY A 186 13.96 -3.95 -8.78
C GLY A 186 13.68 -3.24 -10.10
N LYS A 187 12.50 -3.46 -10.69
CA LYS A 187 12.11 -2.82 -11.96
C LYS A 187 11.68 -1.37 -11.74
N MET A 188 12.05 -0.51 -12.67
CA MET A 188 11.52 0.85 -12.79
C MET A 188 10.22 0.82 -13.59
N LEU A 189 9.17 1.45 -13.07
CA LEU A 189 7.82 1.43 -13.60
C LEU A 189 7.30 2.85 -13.82
N ASP A 190 6.50 3.01 -14.87
CA ASP A 190 5.77 4.24 -15.13
C ASP A 190 4.55 4.35 -14.19
N ILE A 191 4.39 5.51 -13.57
CA ILE A 191 3.28 5.78 -12.64
C ILE A 191 1.93 5.66 -13.36
N SER A 192 1.85 6.04 -14.63
CA SER A 192 0.61 5.99 -15.41
C SER A 192 0.06 4.57 -15.56
N ASP A 193 0.94 3.58 -15.62
CA ASP A 193 0.55 2.20 -15.93
C ASP A 193 0.14 1.46 -14.66
N TYR A 194 0.64 1.93 -13.52
CA TYR A 194 0.51 1.28 -12.21
C TYR A 194 0.17 2.28 -11.09
N LEU A 195 -0.81 3.14 -11.32
CA LEU A 195 -1.15 4.26 -10.43
C LEU A 195 -1.46 3.83 -8.98
N LEU A 196 -2.27 2.78 -8.80
CA LEU A 196 -2.61 2.27 -7.47
C LEU A 196 -1.40 1.66 -6.75
N LEU A 197 -0.52 0.98 -7.50
CA LEU A 197 0.70 0.44 -6.93
C LEU A 197 1.66 1.54 -6.50
N TRP A 198 1.79 2.60 -7.31
CA TRP A 198 2.56 3.79 -6.94
C TRP A 198 2.00 4.46 -5.68
N PHE A 199 0.68 4.63 -5.59
CA PHE A 199 0.02 5.22 -4.43
C PHE A 199 0.31 4.44 -3.14
N TYR A 200 0.22 3.11 -3.16
CA TYR A 200 0.55 2.29 -1.99
C TYR A 200 2.05 2.13 -1.71
N ALA A 201 2.90 2.48 -2.68
CA ALA A 201 4.35 2.46 -2.57
C ALA A 201 4.94 3.77 -2.02
N GLU A 202 4.12 4.66 -1.45
CA GLU A 202 4.57 5.92 -0.85
C GLU A 202 5.68 5.66 0.19
N GLY A 203 6.84 6.28 0.00
CA GLY A 203 8.07 6.04 0.79
C GLY A 203 9.18 5.28 0.04
N ILE A 204 8.88 4.73 -1.15
CA ILE A 204 9.87 4.12 -2.05
C ILE A 204 10.49 5.19 -2.97
N ARG A 205 11.70 4.95 -3.52
CA ARG A 205 12.41 5.89 -4.39
C ARG A 205 11.58 6.26 -5.62
N VAL A 206 11.16 7.53 -5.70
CA VAL A 206 10.42 8.09 -6.84
C VAL A 206 11.35 8.99 -7.65
N ASP A 207 11.36 8.80 -8.96
CA ASP A 207 11.91 9.75 -9.92
C ASP A 207 10.76 10.60 -10.49
N LEU A 208 10.45 11.68 -9.77
CA LEU A 208 9.36 12.60 -10.12
C LEU A 208 9.61 13.32 -11.46
N LEU A 209 10.87 13.46 -11.89
CA LEU A 209 11.21 14.09 -13.17
C LEU A 209 10.77 13.24 -14.36
N ASN A 210 10.79 11.93 -14.20
CA ASN A 210 10.45 10.98 -15.27
C ASN A 210 9.10 10.28 -15.07
N ASN A 211 8.29 10.69 -14.07
CA ASN A 211 7.04 10.01 -13.67
C ASN A 211 7.21 8.50 -13.46
N LYS A 212 8.34 8.11 -12.86
CA LYS A 212 8.70 6.71 -12.63
C LYS A 212 8.95 6.44 -11.16
N PHE A 213 8.73 5.19 -10.77
CA PHE A 213 9.07 4.70 -9.44
C PHE A 213 9.76 3.35 -9.54
N VAL A 214 10.58 3.02 -8.56
CA VAL A 214 11.40 1.80 -8.56
C VAL A 214 10.89 0.86 -7.48
N LEU A 215 10.59 -0.38 -7.82
CA LEU A 215 10.25 -1.40 -6.82
C LEU A 215 11.48 -1.77 -5.96
N PRO A 216 11.28 -2.24 -4.72
CA PRO A 216 12.38 -2.77 -3.90
C PRO A 216 13.16 -3.84 -4.67
N SER A 217 14.46 -3.95 -4.41
CA SER A 217 15.30 -4.92 -5.13
C SER A 217 14.95 -6.36 -4.75
N SER A 218 15.16 -7.29 -5.69
CA SER A 218 14.95 -8.73 -5.47
C SER A 218 16.12 -9.39 -4.76
N GLY A 219 15.89 -10.61 -4.23
CA GLY A 219 16.95 -11.44 -3.67
C GLY A 219 17.33 -11.08 -2.22
N PHE A 220 16.42 -10.37 -1.54
CA PHE A 220 16.55 -10.04 -0.12
C PHE A 220 15.44 -10.73 0.68
N TYR A 221 15.78 -11.18 1.89
CA TYR A 221 14.78 -11.71 2.82
C TYR A 221 13.81 -10.58 3.21
N SER A 222 12.54 -10.94 3.38
CA SER A 222 11.52 -10.01 3.87
C SER A 222 11.39 -10.14 5.38
N LYS A 223 11.49 -9.02 6.10
CA LYS A 223 11.27 -8.95 7.55
C LYS A 223 10.03 -8.11 7.82
N GLY A 224 9.10 -8.67 8.60
CA GLY A 224 7.94 -7.92 9.07
C GLY A 224 8.35 -6.80 10.03
N THR A 225 7.67 -5.68 9.96
CA THR A 225 7.83 -4.55 10.89
C THR A 225 6.45 -4.02 11.28
N SER A 226 6.32 -3.52 12.51
CA SER A 226 5.17 -2.74 12.95
C SER A 226 5.41 -1.23 12.83
N ASN A 227 6.65 -0.81 12.52
CA ASN A 227 7.00 0.57 12.29
C ASN A 227 6.76 0.94 10.83
N MET A 228 5.79 1.81 10.57
CA MET A 228 5.42 2.24 9.21
C MET A 228 6.59 2.87 8.46
N GLU A 229 7.51 3.54 9.15
CA GLU A 229 8.66 4.18 8.52
C GLU A 229 9.73 3.19 8.04
N GLU A 230 9.68 1.93 8.47
CA GLU A 230 10.63 0.89 8.06
C GLU A 230 10.15 0.12 6.82
N VAL A 231 8.88 0.29 6.43
CA VAL A 231 8.31 -0.39 5.27
C VAL A 231 9.08 0.00 4.01
N GLY A 232 9.59 -1.00 3.29
CA GLY A 232 10.37 -0.79 2.06
C GLY A 232 11.81 -0.32 2.26
N LYS A 233 12.27 -0.07 3.50
CA LYS A 233 13.68 0.28 3.77
C LYS A 233 14.57 -0.95 3.60
N PHE A 234 15.67 -0.76 2.87
CA PHE A 234 16.76 -1.71 2.84
C PHE A 234 17.56 -1.62 4.14
N THR A 235 17.74 -2.75 4.80
CA THR A 235 18.60 -2.89 5.97
C THR A 235 19.53 -4.07 5.76
N GLU A 236 20.81 -3.89 6.04
CA GLU A 236 21.77 -4.98 6.02
C GLU A 236 21.66 -5.76 7.32
N SER A 237 21.64 -7.09 7.22
CA SER A 237 21.83 -7.97 8.36
C SER A 237 23.02 -8.91 8.11
N GLY A 238 23.67 -9.37 9.17
CA GLY A 238 24.65 -10.45 9.10
C GLY A 238 24.83 -11.17 10.44
N LEU A 239 25.97 -11.82 10.63
CA LEU A 239 26.19 -12.62 11.84
C LEU A 239 26.62 -11.74 12.99
N PRO A 240 26.34 -12.11 14.25
CA PRO A 240 26.89 -11.39 15.39
C PRO A 240 28.40 -11.57 15.38
N ASP A 241 29.11 -10.60 15.94
CA ASP A 241 30.56 -10.77 16.03
C ASP A 241 30.85 -11.89 17.00
N ILE A 242 31.72 -12.79 16.61
CA ILE A 242 32.19 -13.84 17.50
C ILE A 242 33.42 -13.27 18.18
N GLU A 243 33.24 -12.91 19.45
CA GLU A 243 34.33 -12.45 20.30
C GLU A 243 34.80 -13.58 21.21
N GLY A 244 36.11 -13.71 21.33
CA GLY A 244 36.75 -14.70 22.19
C GLY A 244 37.88 -14.08 23.00
N ARG A 245 38.14 -14.63 24.17
CA ARG A 245 39.32 -14.29 24.97
C ARG A 245 40.04 -15.56 25.35
N GLU A 246 41.32 -15.61 25.03
CA GLU A 246 42.23 -16.65 25.50
C GLU A 246 43.32 -16.00 26.37
N PHE A 247 43.71 -16.72 27.42
CA PHE A 247 44.76 -16.26 28.32
C PHE A 247 46.08 -16.95 27.98
N ASN A 248 47.13 -16.16 27.74
CA ASN A 248 48.46 -16.68 27.45
C ASN A 248 49.40 -16.46 28.64
N ASP A 249 49.98 -17.56 29.15
CA ASP A 249 50.94 -17.58 30.27
C ASP A 249 52.35 -17.13 29.85
N SER A 250 52.62 -17.02 28.55
CA SER A 250 53.94 -16.62 28.08
C SER A 250 54.11 -15.09 28.06
N ASN A 251 55.31 -14.63 28.47
CA ASN A 251 55.74 -13.24 28.35
C ASN A 251 55.96 -12.77 26.89
N ALA A 252 55.77 -13.65 25.91
CA ALA A 252 56.03 -13.41 24.51
C ALA A 252 54.74 -13.58 23.72
N LEU A 253 54.03 -12.47 23.46
CA LEU A 253 53.05 -12.46 22.39
C LEU A 253 53.81 -12.47 21.06
N GLY A 254 53.63 -13.53 20.26
CA GLY A 254 53.99 -13.50 18.85
C GLY A 254 53.26 -12.34 18.15
N SER A 255 53.73 -11.92 16.97
CA SER A 255 53.10 -10.84 16.20
C SER A 255 51.66 -11.24 15.84
N LEU A 256 50.68 -10.76 16.63
CA LEU A 256 49.26 -10.99 16.38
C LEU A 256 48.83 -10.14 15.19
N SER A 257 48.09 -10.74 14.26
CA SER A 257 47.53 -10.06 13.08
C SER A 257 46.20 -10.69 12.67
N GLY A 258 45.38 -9.94 11.93
CA GLY A 258 44.04 -10.38 11.53
C GLY A 258 43.04 -10.35 12.69
N ALA A 259 42.22 -11.39 12.85
CA ALA A 259 41.20 -11.48 13.91
C ALA A 259 41.73 -11.58 15.33
N PHE A 260 43.03 -11.81 15.54
CA PHE A 260 43.61 -11.88 16.88
C PHE A 260 44.32 -10.59 17.23
N TYR A 261 44.06 -10.05 18.43
CA TYR A 261 44.63 -8.79 18.90
C TYR A 261 45.03 -8.86 20.37
N ASN A 262 46.00 -8.03 20.76
CA ASN A 262 46.45 -7.95 22.15
C ASN A 262 45.42 -7.15 22.97
N MET A 263 44.79 -7.78 23.96
CA MET A 263 43.84 -7.12 24.87
C MET A 263 44.52 -6.47 26.09
N GLY A 264 45.86 -6.51 26.14
CA GLY A 264 46.66 -5.93 27.20
C GLY A 264 47.18 -6.96 28.20
N ALA A 265 48.14 -6.51 29.02
CA ALA A 265 48.72 -7.29 30.10
C ALA A 265 47.73 -7.41 31.26
N VAL A 266 47.62 -8.61 31.83
CA VAL A 266 46.86 -8.86 33.05
C VAL A 266 47.85 -9.10 34.17
N GLY A 267 47.72 -8.33 35.25
CA GLY A 267 48.54 -8.50 36.45
C GLY A 267 48.28 -9.84 37.09
N ARG A 268 49.32 -10.67 37.24
CA ARG A 268 49.28 -11.84 38.13
C ARG A 268 49.68 -11.44 39.54
N GLY A 269 48.81 -11.74 40.50
CA GLY A 269 49.19 -11.87 41.89
C GLY A 269 49.65 -13.30 42.14
N TYR A 270 50.96 -13.58 41.98
CA TYR A 270 51.53 -14.81 42.52
C TYR A 270 51.85 -14.61 44.00
N ALA A 271 51.52 -15.60 44.83
CA ALA A 271 51.72 -15.54 46.28
C ALA A 271 53.19 -15.40 46.70
N ASN A 272 54.16 -15.64 45.80
CA ASN A 272 55.59 -15.47 46.08
C ASN A 272 56.36 -15.00 44.84
N SER A 273 56.69 -13.70 44.83
CA SER A 273 57.71 -13.01 44.03
C SER A 273 57.61 -13.05 42.49
N SER A 274 57.76 -11.85 41.90
CA SER A 274 57.92 -11.57 40.47
C SER A 274 56.68 -11.81 39.59
N SER A 275 55.80 -10.81 39.53
CA SER A 275 54.70 -10.76 38.56
C SER A 275 55.25 -10.65 37.14
N ALA A 276 55.36 -11.78 36.44
CA ALA A 276 55.46 -11.79 34.99
C ALA A 276 54.09 -11.39 34.41
N PRO A 277 54.00 -10.35 33.54
CA PRO A 277 52.73 -9.97 32.95
C PRO A 277 52.26 -11.07 31.99
N GLY A 278 51.16 -11.74 32.34
CA GLY A 278 50.43 -12.55 31.36
C GLY A 278 49.70 -11.64 30.38
N TYR A 279 49.35 -12.15 29.20
CA TYR A 279 48.62 -11.38 28.20
C TYR A 279 47.28 -12.02 27.86
N ASN A 280 46.25 -11.20 27.69
CA ASN A 280 45.01 -11.64 27.08
C ASN A 280 45.11 -11.49 25.55
N ILE A 281 44.79 -12.55 24.85
CA ILE A 281 44.58 -12.53 23.40
C ILE A 281 43.08 -12.42 23.17
N GLY A 282 42.68 -11.36 22.47
CA GLY A 282 41.32 -11.18 21.98
C GLY A 282 41.19 -11.78 20.60
N PHE A 283 40.02 -12.33 20.31
CA PHE A 283 39.60 -12.76 18.99
C PHE A 283 38.36 -11.98 18.58
N LYS A 284 38.33 -11.51 17.34
CA LYS A 284 37.21 -10.80 16.73
C LYS A 284 37.00 -11.26 15.30
N ALA A 285 35.98 -12.08 15.07
CA ALA A 285 35.74 -12.71 13.77
C ALA A 285 35.47 -11.70 12.64
N SER A 286 34.85 -10.56 12.94
CA SER A 286 34.56 -9.50 11.96
C SER A 286 35.79 -8.94 11.26
N VAL A 287 36.97 -9.01 11.89
CA VAL A 287 38.24 -8.54 11.34
C VAL A 287 38.80 -9.53 10.29
N SER A 288 38.42 -10.81 10.37
CA SER A 288 38.82 -11.83 9.39
C SER A 288 37.80 -12.00 8.27
N ASN A 289 36.51 -11.89 8.56
CA ASN A 289 35.46 -11.98 7.53
C ASN A 289 34.33 -11.00 7.86
N PRO A 290 34.03 -10.06 6.95
CA PRO A 290 33.05 -9.01 7.20
C PRO A 290 31.63 -9.54 7.39
N ILE A 291 31.34 -10.83 7.12
CA ILE A 291 30.03 -11.42 7.40
C ILE A 291 29.72 -11.52 8.91
N TYR A 292 30.76 -11.57 9.77
CA TYR A 292 30.65 -11.52 11.24
C TYR A 292 30.62 -10.07 11.75
N GLY A 293 29.85 -9.83 12.81
CA GLY A 293 29.62 -8.50 13.39
C GLY A 293 28.57 -7.64 12.69
N ARG A 294 27.81 -8.19 11.74
CA ARG A 294 26.85 -7.45 10.91
C ARG A 294 25.37 -7.51 11.36
N ALA A 295 24.91 -8.52 12.10
CA ALA A 295 23.59 -8.54 12.81
C ALA A 295 23.55 -9.68 13.84
N ASN A 296 22.39 -10.18 14.27
CA ASN A 296 22.27 -11.15 15.39
C ASN A 296 21.77 -12.55 14.97
N ASP A 297 21.73 -12.87 13.67
CA ASP A 297 21.09 -14.11 13.17
C ASP A 297 21.86 -14.73 11.99
N VAL A 298 21.70 -16.04 11.76
CA VAL A 298 22.46 -16.85 10.78
C VAL A 298 21.56 -17.35 9.66
N GLU A 299 21.90 -17.05 8.41
CA GLU A 299 21.17 -17.56 7.24
C GLU A 299 21.51 -19.04 6.97
N VAL A 300 20.50 -19.86 6.68
CA VAL A 300 20.61 -21.30 6.37
C VAL A 300 20.23 -21.58 4.90
N ASN A 301 20.57 -22.78 4.40
CA ASN A 301 20.26 -23.25 3.04
C ASN A 301 18.85 -22.83 2.58
N HIS A 302 18.74 -22.25 1.38
CA HIS A 302 17.46 -21.78 0.83
C HIS A 302 17.17 -22.35 -0.56
N ILE A 303 15.90 -22.33 -0.93
CA ILE A 303 15.42 -22.59 -2.28
C ILE A 303 15.05 -21.22 -2.89
N SER A 304 15.58 -20.93 -4.07
CA SER A 304 15.27 -19.67 -4.77
C SER A 304 13.90 -19.77 -5.44
N TYR A 305 13.04 -18.77 -5.18
CA TYR A 305 11.77 -18.56 -5.86
C TYR A 305 11.83 -17.28 -6.67
N LEU A 306 11.05 -17.19 -7.75
CA LEU A 306 10.81 -15.89 -8.37
C LEU A 306 9.98 -15.02 -7.43
N GLU A 307 10.38 -13.76 -7.32
CA GLU A 307 9.69 -12.78 -6.48
C GLU A 307 8.94 -11.79 -7.38
N GLY A 308 7.68 -11.50 -7.03
CA GLY A 308 6.88 -10.53 -7.76
C GLY A 308 5.96 -9.75 -6.84
N ILE A 309 5.67 -8.52 -7.20
CA ILE A 309 4.66 -7.69 -6.53
C ILE A 309 3.38 -7.73 -7.36
N TYR A 310 2.25 -8.02 -6.71
CA TYR A 310 0.94 -7.95 -7.36
C TYR A 310 0.64 -6.49 -7.70
N ALA A 311 0.50 -6.22 -8.99
CA ALA A 311 0.26 -4.89 -9.54
C ALA A 311 -1.12 -4.77 -10.20
N GLY A 312 -1.90 -5.86 -10.21
CA GLY A 312 -3.11 -5.97 -11.02
C GLY A 312 -2.79 -6.04 -12.51
N GLN A 313 -3.81 -5.87 -13.35
CA GLN A 313 -3.60 -5.69 -14.79
C GLN A 313 -3.24 -4.23 -15.08
N PRO A 314 -2.32 -3.96 -16.02
CA PRO A 314 -2.05 -2.60 -16.48
C PRO A 314 -3.33 -1.92 -16.94
N LEU A 315 -3.45 -0.61 -16.70
CA LEU A 315 -4.58 0.17 -17.20
C LEU A 315 -4.61 0.13 -18.74
N GLU A 316 -5.81 0.05 -19.31
CA GLU A 316 -5.98 0.18 -20.75
C GLU A 316 -5.59 1.58 -21.22
N GLU A 317 -5.00 1.67 -22.41
CA GLU A 317 -4.44 2.90 -22.98
C GLU A 317 -5.44 4.06 -23.03
N ASN A 318 -6.72 3.76 -23.30
CA ASN A 318 -7.80 4.77 -23.29
C ASN A 318 -8.03 5.37 -21.89
N LYS A 319 -7.96 4.55 -20.83
CA LYS A 319 -8.09 5.04 -19.44
C LYS A 319 -6.86 5.83 -19.01
N ILE A 320 -5.67 5.42 -19.46
CA ILE A 320 -4.42 6.15 -19.19
C ILE A 320 -4.50 7.58 -19.78
N ASN A 321 -4.99 7.72 -21.00
CA ASN A 321 -5.12 9.03 -21.64
C ASN A 321 -6.12 9.93 -20.92
N GLN A 322 -7.29 9.39 -20.53
CA GLN A 322 -8.28 10.14 -19.73
C GLN A 322 -7.70 10.62 -18.39
N ILE A 323 -6.97 9.77 -17.68
CA ILE A 323 -6.34 10.15 -16.40
C ILE A 323 -5.25 11.20 -16.61
N LYS A 324 -4.44 11.09 -17.67
CA LYS A 324 -3.42 12.10 -17.99
C LYS A 324 -4.04 13.47 -18.27
N ASP A 325 -5.14 13.50 -19.00
CA ASP A 325 -5.87 14.74 -19.30
C ASP A 325 -6.49 15.33 -18.04
N GLU A 326 -7.08 14.51 -17.17
CA GLU A 326 -7.67 14.96 -15.90
C GLU A 326 -6.60 15.49 -14.92
N VAL A 327 -5.46 14.80 -14.78
CA VAL A 327 -4.32 15.25 -13.96
C VAL A 327 -3.73 16.55 -14.51
N ARG A 328 -3.67 16.70 -15.84
CA ARG A 328 -3.22 17.94 -16.46
C ARG A 328 -4.20 19.08 -16.17
N ARG A 329 -5.51 18.85 -16.31
CA ARG A 329 -6.55 19.84 -15.98
C ARG A 329 -6.42 20.28 -14.51
N LEU A 330 -6.31 19.33 -13.58
CA LEU A 330 -6.15 19.61 -12.16
C LEU A 330 -4.86 20.38 -11.83
N ARG A 331 -3.77 20.14 -12.57
CA ARG A 331 -2.52 20.92 -12.43
C ARG A 331 -2.68 22.34 -12.96
N GLU A 332 -3.36 22.52 -14.08
CA GLU A 332 -3.64 23.83 -14.67
C GLU A 332 -4.60 24.65 -13.76
N GLU A 333 -5.63 24.01 -13.20
CA GLU A 333 -6.54 24.61 -12.22
C GLU A 333 -5.83 25.02 -10.92
N ASN A 334 -4.95 24.15 -10.37
CA ASN A 334 -4.15 24.49 -9.18
C ASN A 334 -3.13 25.62 -9.43
N LEU A 335 -2.57 25.74 -10.65
CA LEU A 335 -1.67 26.85 -10.99
C LEU A 335 -2.42 28.19 -11.04
N VAL A 336 -3.65 28.18 -11.57
CA VAL A 336 -4.54 29.35 -11.58
C VAL A 336 -4.96 29.75 -10.16
N GLU A 337 -5.29 28.80 -9.29
CA GLU A 337 -5.62 29.08 -7.87
C GLU A 337 -4.41 29.58 -7.05
N LEU A 338 -3.20 29.17 -7.39
CA LEU A 338 -1.96 29.64 -6.76
C LEU A 338 -1.44 30.97 -7.32
N GLY A 339 -2.11 31.54 -8.33
CA GLY A 339 -1.76 32.85 -8.91
C GLY A 339 -0.40 32.88 -9.61
N LEU A 340 0.00 31.77 -10.24
CA LEU A 340 1.25 31.63 -11.01
C LEU A 340 1.01 31.54 -12.51
#